data_AF-A0A7S3J683-F1
#
_entry.id   AF-A0A7S3J683-F1
#
_cell.length_a   1.000
_cell.length_b   1.000
_cell.length_c   1.000
_cell.angle_alpha   90.00
_cell.angle_beta   90.00
_cell.angle_gamma   90.00
#
_symmetry.space_group_name_H-M   'P 1'
#
loop_
_entity.id
_entity.type
_entity.pdbx_description
1 polymer ?
#
loop_
_entity_poly.entity_id
_entity_poly.type
_entity_poly.pdbx_seq_one_letter_code
_entity_poly.pdbx_strand_id
1 'polypeptide(L)'
;ADKYNHEHSEISIELLKKYITYAKVHCSPRLSEESGALLKDFYVKDRADSDDQENTRAHGGRIPITVRQLEAIVRMSEALAKIQLKDVVEKEHVEEAHRLFKVSTLQAASS
;
A
#
# COMPACT_ATOMS: atom_id res chain seq x y z
N ALA A 1 3.11 10.69 -32.41
CA ALA A 1 2.18 9.84 -31.63
C ALA A 1 2.41 8.40 -32.06
N ASP A 2 2.31 7.45 -31.14
CA ASP A 2 2.48 5.99 -31.31
C ASP A 2 3.94 5.47 -31.36
N LYS A 3 4.52 5.27 -30.17
CA LYS A 3 5.77 4.50 -29.95
C LYS A 3 5.67 3.54 -28.73
N TYR A 4 4.54 2.87 -28.56
CA TYR A 4 4.42 1.73 -27.66
C TYR A 4 3.64 0.62 -28.36
N ASN A 5 4.27 0.01 -29.36
CA ASN A 5 3.77 -1.21 -29.97
C ASN A 5 3.98 -2.34 -28.95
N HIS A 6 2.96 -2.59 -28.14
CA HIS A 6 2.96 -3.55 -27.03
C HIS A 6 2.68 -4.97 -27.54
N GLU A 7 3.58 -5.49 -28.39
CA GLU A 7 3.47 -6.86 -28.92
C GLU A 7 3.95 -7.94 -27.92
N HIS A 8 4.33 -7.57 -26.69
CA HIS A 8 4.95 -8.48 -25.71
C HIS A 8 4.37 -8.43 -24.29
N SER A 9 3.06 -8.27 -24.15
CA SER A 9 2.39 -8.51 -22.86
C SER A 9 1.42 -9.65 -22.95
N GLU A 10 1.53 -10.56 -21.98
CA GLU A 10 0.62 -11.69 -21.79
C GLU A 10 -0.84 -11.23 -21.65
N ILE A 11 -1.06 -9.98 -21.23
CA ILE A 11 -2.37 -9.36 -21.06
C ILE A 11 -2.54 -8.23 -22.09
N SER A 12 -3.60 -8.32 -22.90
CA SER A 12 -3.96 -7.25 -23.83
C SER A 12 -4.48 -6.00 -23.10
N ILE A 13 -4.26 -4.82 -23.67
CA ILE A 13 -4.73 -3.54 -23.09
C ILE A 13 -6.27 -3.54 -22.94
N GLU A 14 -6.98 -4.15 -23.90
CA GLU A 14 -8.44 -4.26 -23.85
C GLU A 14 -8.89 -5.13 -22.66
N LEU A 15 -8.23 -6.28 -22.44
CA LEU A 15 -8.53 -7.16 -21.31
C LEU A 15 -8.24 -6.46 -19.99
N LEU A 16 -7.10 -5.77 -19.86
CA LEU A 16 -6.74 -5.03 -18.65
C LEU A 16 -7.77 -3.95 -18.31
N LYS A 17 -8.25 -3.19 -19.30
CA LYS A 17 -9.31 -2.17 -19.11
C LYS A 17 -10.61 -2.80 -18.60
N LYS A 18 -11.03 -3.92 -19.21
CA LYS A 18 -12.22 -4.66 -18.77
C LYS A 18 -12.04 -5.20 -17.35
N TYR A 19 -10.88 -5.75 -17.03
CA TYR A 19 -10.56 -6.29 -15.72
C TYR A 19 -10.61 -5.22 -14.62
N ILE A 20 -9.96 -4.07 -14.83
CA ILE A 20 -9.99 -2.94 -13.88
C ILE A 20 -11.43 -2.45 -13.66
N THR A 21 -12.21 -2.33 -14.74
CA THR A 21 -13.62 -1.92 -14.65
C THR A 21 -14.44 -2.92 -13.84
N TYR A 22 -14.26 -4.21 -14.13
CA TYR A 22 -14.93 -5.29 -13.42
C TYR A 22 -14.60 -5.26 -11.92
N ALA A 23 -13.31 -5.20 -11.55
CA ALA A 23 -12.85 -5.14 -10.17
C ALA A 23 -13.40 -3.92 -9.42
N LYS A 24 -13.45 -2.74 -10.06
CA LYS A 24 -14.00 -1.52 -9.45
C LYS A 24 -15.49 -1.63 -9.14
N VAL A 25 -16.27 -2.30 -9.99
CA VAL A 25 -17.72 -2.42 -9.86
C VAL A 25 -18.12 -3.55 -8.91
N HIS A 26 -17.44 -4.69 -8.99
CA HIS A 26 -17.88 -5.92 -8.32
C HIS A 26 -17.15 -6.22 -7.01
N CYS A 27 -15.96 -5.64 -6.80
CA CYS A 27 -15.15 -5.93 -5.64
C CYS A 27 -15.03 -4.69 -4.74
N SER A 28 -15.51 -4.84 -3.51
CA SER A 28 -15.46 -3.80 -2.47
C SER A 28 -14.87 -4.39 -1.19
N PRO A 29 -13.54 -4.57 -1.13
CA PRO A 29 -12.89 -5.27 -0.04
C PRO A 29 -13.18 -4.64 1.32
N ARG A 30 -13.19 -5.46 2.36
CA ARG A 30 -13.28 -5.02 3.77
C ARG A 30 -12.15 -5.63 4.58
N LEU A 31 -11.66 -4.88 5.57
CA LEU A 31 -10.66 -5.40 6.50
C LEU A 31 -11.21 -6.59 7.27
N SER A 32 -10.45 -7.69 7.29
CA SER A 32 -10.64 -8.73 8.30
C SER A 32 -10.21 -8.20 9.68
N GLU A 33 -10.69 -8.85 10.74
CA GLU A 33 -10.29 -8.51 12.11
C GLU A 33 -8.77 -8.66 12.32
N GLU A 34 -8.19 -9.73 11.76
CA GLU A 34 -6.76 -9.99 11.79
C GLU A 34 -5.96 -8.89 11.08
N SER A 35 -6.37 -8.49 9.87
CA SER A 35 -5.73 -7.40 9.14
C SER A 35 -5.85 -6.07 9.86
N GLY A 36 -6.98 -5.81 10.53
CA GLY A 36 -7.16 -4.62 11.35
C GLY A 36 -6.21 -4.57 12.55
N ALA A 37 -6.03 -5.70 13.24
CA ALA A 37 -5.07 -5.83 14.32
C ALA A 37 -3.63 -5.61 13.84
N LEU A 38 -3.26 -6.22 12.71
CA LEU A 38 -1.92 -6.09 12.14
C LEU A 38 -1.58 -4.64 11.73
N LEU A 39 -2.53 -3.93 11.11
CA LEU A 39 -2.38 -2.52 10.75
C LEU A 39 -2.12 -1.64 11.98
N LYS A 40 -2.82 -1.90 13.08
CA LYS A 40 -2.63 -1.20 14.35
C LYS A 40 -1.22 -1.44 14.90
N ASP A 41 -0.77 -2.69 14.90
CA ASP A 41 0.56 -3.05 15.39
C ASP A 41 1.68 -2.40 14.57
N PHE A 42 1.54 -2.36 13.25
CA PHE A 42 2.48 -1.66 12.36
C PHE A 42 2.50 -0.16 12.62
N TYR A 43 1.34 0.48 12.79
CA TYR A 43 1.27 1.91 13.09
C TYR A 43 1.95 2.26 14.42
N VAL A 44 1.69 1.49 15.48
CA VAL A 44 2.31 1.72 16.79
C VAL A 44 3.82 1.54 16.72
N LYS A 45 4.31 0.49 16.05
CA LYS A 45 5.75 0.26 15.84
C LYS A 45 6.41 1.38 15.04
N ASP A 46 5.87 1.71 13.87
CA ASP A 46 6.47 2.74 13.01
C ASP A 46 6.49 4.11 13.69
N ARG A 47 5.48 4.41 14.53
CA ARG A 47 5.45 5.65 15.31
C ARG A 47 6.50 5.65 16.44
N ALA A 48 6.63 4.55 17.18
CA ALA A 48 7.68 4.43 18.19
C ALA A 48 9.08 4.55 17.57
N ASP A 49 9.31 3.87 16.44
CA ASP A 49 10.57 3.94 15.68
C ASP A 49 10.84 5.35 15.15
N SER A 50 9.79 6.13 14.86
CA SER A 50 9.94 7.53 14.44
C SER A 50 10.32 8.45 15.60
N ASP A 51 9.73 8.24 16.79
CA ASP A 51 9.96 9.02 18.00
C ASP A 51 11.36 8.73 18.58
N ASP A 52 11.80 7.47 18.60
CA ASP A 52 13.16 7.09 19.07
C ASP A 52 14.27 7.73 18.22
N GLN A 53 14.01 7.88 16.92
CA GLN A 53 14.95 8.52 16.01
C GLN A 53 14.92 10.06 16.05
N GLU A 54 13.87 10.66 16.65
CA GLU A 54 13.84 12.09 16.98
C GLU A 54 14.91 12.43 18.02
N ASN A 55 15.07 11.57 19.03
CA ASN A 55 16.03 11.77 20.11
C ASN A 55 17.51 11.63 19.69
N THR A 56 17.79 11.02 18.53
CA THR A 56 19.16 10.64 18.12
C THR A 56 19.69 11.37 16.90
N ARG A 57 18.85 12.04 16.09
CA ARG A 57 19.29 12.70 14.84
C ARG A 57 18.88 14.17 14.83
N ALA A 58 19.81 15.04 15.19
CA ALA A 58 19.57 16.48 15.27
C ALA A 58 19.24 17.16 13.92
N HIS A 59 19.66 16.65 12.74
CA HIS A 59 19.78 17.47 11.52
C HIS A 59 19.33 16.80 10.19
N GLY A 60 18.30 15.96 10.18
CA GLY A 60 17.77 15.38 8.93
C GLY A 60 16.25 15.43 8.87
N GLY A 61 15.68 16.01 7.81
CA GLY A 61 14.23 16.12 7.62
C GLY A 61 13.55 14.75 7.61
N ARG A 62 12.93 14.37 8.74
CA ARG A 62 12.14 13.13 8.85
C ARG A 62 10.69 13.40 8.50
N ILE A 63 10.05 12.44 7.85
CA ILE A 63 8.61 12.45 7.59
C ILE A 63 7.90 11.98 8.88
N PRO A 64 7.11 12.82 9.55
CA PRO A 64 6.42 12.44 10.78
C PRO A 64 5.40 11.34 10.52
N ILE A 65 5.30 10.36 11.43
CA ILE A 65 4.31 9.28 11.29
C ILE A 65 2.94 9.73 11.79
N THR A 66 1.95 9.81 10.89
CA THR A 66 0.61 10.35 11.19
C THR A 66 -0.50 9.39 10.81
N VAL A 67 -1.71 9.62 11.34
CA VAL A 67 -2.91 8.82 11.02
C VAL A 67 -3.19 8.79 9.50
N ARG A 68 -2.83 9.85 8.77
CA ARG A 68 -2.97 9.89 7.30
C ARG A 68 -2.20 8.76 6.60
N GLN A 69 -1.04 8.39 7.12
CA GLN A 69 -0.25 7.30 6.53
C GLN A 69 -0.84 5.94 6.84
N LEU A 70 -1.41 5.74 8.03
CA LEU A 70 -2.20 4.56 8.33
C LEU A 70 -3.37 4.42 7.34
N GLU A 71 -4.13 5.49 7.10
CA GLU A 71 -5.20 5.48 6.09
C GLU A 71 -4.68 5.19 4.66
N ALA A 72 -3.47 5.67 4.33
CA ALA A 72 -2.85 5.37 3.05
C ALA A 72 -2.54 3.87 2.92
N ILE A 73 -1.99 3.25 3.97
CA ILE A 73 -1.72 1.80 3.99
C ILE A 73 -3.02 0.99 3.92
N VAL A 74 -4.08 1.43 4.61
CA VAL A 74 -5.42 0.82 4.49
C VAL A 74 -5.90 0.83 3.04
N ARG A 75 -5.88 2.00 2.39
CA ARG A 75 -6.28 2.13 0.98
C ARG A 75 -5.45 1.28 0.02
N MET A 76 -4.14 1.16 0.28
CA MET A 76 -3.27 0.27 -0.52
C MET A 76 -3.60 -1.21 -0.30
N SER A 77 -3.89 -1.62 0.94
CA SER A 77 -4.28 -3.00 1.27
C SER A 77 -5.59 -3.38 0.59
N GLU A 78 -6.58 -2.48 0.59
CA GLU A 78 -7.84 -2.64 -0.14
C GLU A 78 -7.62 -2.69 -1.66
N ALA A 79 -6.72 -1.88 -2.20
CA ALA A 79 -6.40 -1.90 -3.63
C ALA A 79 -5.75 -3.23 -4.06
N LEU A 80 -4.87 -3.80 -3.22
CA LEU A 80 -4.25 -5.10 -3.47
C LEU A 80 -5.28 -6.23 -3.45
N ALA A 81 -6.17 -6.26 -2.46
CA ALA A 81 -7.26 -7.22 -2.40
C ALA A 81 -8.21 -7.09 -3.62
N LYS A 82 -8.51 -5.85 -4.02
CA LYS A 82 -9.35 -5.55 -5.19
C LYS A 82 -8.76 -6.04 -6.51
N ILE A 83 -7.44 -5.88 -6.71
CA ILE A 83 -6.75 -6.37 -7.91
C ILE A 83 -6.77 -7.92 -7.95
N GLN A 84 -6.85 -8.58 -6.81
CA GLN A 84 -7.02 -10.04 -6.71
C GLN A 84 -8.50 -10.48 -6.75
N LEU A 85 -9.45 -9.55 -6.95
CA LEU A 85 -10.91 -9.79 -6.88
C LEU A 85 -11.36 -10.42 -5.54
N LYS A 86 -10.69 -10.10 -4.44
CA LYS A 86 -11.03 -10.58 -3.09
C LYS A 86 -11.88 -9.55 -2.35
N ASP A 87 -12.99 -9.98 -1.77
CA ASP A 87 -13.87 -9.11 -0.97
C ASP A 87 -13.39 -8.90 0.47
N VAL A 88 -12.31 -9.56 0.87
CA VAL A 88 -11.71 -9.43 2.20
C VAL A 88 -10.23 -9.09 2.05
N VAL A 89 -9.79 -8.10 2.80
CA VAL A 89 -8.38 -7.79 2.98
C VAL A 89 -7.83 -8.78 4.01
N GLU A 90 -7.02 -9.70 3.50
CA GLU A 90 -6.20 -10.65 4.26
C GLU A 90 -4.84 -10.04 4.66
N LYS A 91 -4.12 -10.78 5.51
CA LYS A 91 -2.85 -10.37 6.10
C LYS A 91 -1.79 -10.02 5.05
N GLU A 92 -1.70 -10.79 3.98
CA GLU A 92 -0.69 -10.65 2.93
C GLU A 92 -0.81 -9.30 2.21
N HIS A 93 -2.03 -8.79 2.06
CA HIS A 93 -2.26 -7.46 1.46
C HIS A 93 -1.73 -6.35 2.36
N VAL A 94 -1.90 -6.48 3.69
CA VAL A 94 -1.41 -5.49 4.66
C VAL A 94 0.11 -5.49 4.71
N GLU A 95 0.72 -6.68 4.74
CA GLU A 95 2.18 -6.82 4.73
C GLU A 95 2.80 -6.22 3.46
N GLU A 96 2.21 -6.50 2.30
CA GLU A 96 2.70 -5.94 1.03
C GLU A 96 2.47 -4.42 0.94
N ALA A 97 1.31 -3.92 1.36
CA ALA A 97 1.04 -2.48 1.41
C ALA A 97 2.04 -1.76 2.34
N HIS A 98 2.36 -2.36 3.49
CA HIS A 98 3.34 -1.82 4.43
C HIS A 98 4.75 -1.82 3.84
N ARG A 99 5.15 -2.91 3.19
CA ARG A 99 6.43 -3.01 2.47
C ARG A 99 6.55 -1.89 1.42
N LEU A 100 5.51 -1.69 0.60
CA LEU A 100 5.46 -0.62 -0.41
C LEU A 100 5.55 0.77 0.22
N PHE A 101 4.87 0.99 1.34
CA PHE A 101 4.95 2.25 2.08
C PHE A 101 6.38 2.55 2.56
N LYS A 102 7.04 1.55 3.18
CA LYS A 102 8.40 1.70 3.71
C LYS A 102 9.42 2.01 2.62
N VAL A 103 9.34 1.32 1.49
CA VAL A 103 10.25 1.54 0.35
C VAL A 103 10.00 2.89 -0.31
N SER A 104 8.73 3.27 -0.54
CA SER A 104 8.41 4.51 -1.27
C SER A 104 8.56 5.78 -0.44
N THR A 105 8.41 5.71 0.88
CA THR A 105 8.38 6.89 1.76
C THR A 105 9.61 6.96 2.67
N LEU A 106 9.89 5.91 3.43
CA LEU A 106 10.94 5.95 4.46
C LEU A 106 12.33 5.81 3.85
N GLN A 107 12.51 4.90 2.89
CA GLN A 107 13.81 4.72 2.23
C GLN A 107 14.12 5.87 1.26
N ALA A 108 13.11 6.35 0.53
CA ALA A 108 13.24 7.50 -0.35
C ALA A 108 13.61 8.79 0.42
N ALA A 109 13.08 8.98 1.63
CA ALA A 109 13.45 10.12 2.48
C ALA A 109 14.86 10.03 3.07
N SER A 110 15.46 8.84 3.08
CA SER A 110 16.85 8.60 3.52
C SER A 110 17.87 8.54 2.39
N SER A 111 17.42 8.66 1.13
CA SER A 111 18.27 8.63 -0.07
C SER A 111 18.72 10.01 -0.51
#